data_AF-A0A1G0EAP3-F1
#
_entry.id   AF-A0A1G0EAP3-F1
#
_cell.length_a   1.000
_cell.length_b   1.000
_cell.length_c   1.000
_cell.angle_alpha   90.00
_cell.angle_beta   90.00
_cell.angle_gamma   90.00
#
_symmetry.space_group_name_H-M   'P 1'
#
loop_
_entity.id
_entity.type
_entity.pdbx_description
1 polymer ?
#
loop_
_entity_poly.entity_id
_entity_poly.type
_entity_poly.pdbx_seq_one_letter_code
_entity_poly.pdbx_strand_id
1 'polypeptide(L)'
;MNEIVKDPVCHMEVLETSFATEYAGGHYAFCSAQCKERFLASPHLYVGFPGRPAPAQEGKEVIKRRRLFLSAPLDAGQAEQVKRALLEMMGIHEVSIEEDKIEIQYDLIKVTAEQIADKLALIGAELGEGWMDRLKLAFINNLEEIEINSLEVEKRDGFHYPL
;
A
#
# COMPACT_ATOMS: atom_id res chain seq x y z
N MET A 1 -1.63 -33.67 -6.79
CA MET A 1 -0.27 -33.11 -6.84
C MET A 1 -0.42 -31.70 -6.32
N ASN A 2 0.39 -31.27 -5.36
CA ASN A 2 0.31 -29.87 -4.91
C ASN A 2 1.17 -29.04 -5.86
N GLU A 3 0.53 -28.17 -6.65
CA GLU A 3 1.25 -27.24 -7.50
C GLU A 3 1.80 -26.08 -6.66
N ILE A 4 3.02 -25.64 -6.96
CA ILE A 4 3.61 -24.43 -6.39
C ILE A 4 3.37 -23.31 -7.41
N VAL A 5 2.70 -22.26 -6.96
CA VAL A 5 2.40 -21.06 -7.74
C VAL A 5 3.04 -19.84 -7.09
N LYS A 6 3.09 -18.73 -7.82
CA LYS A 6 3.68 -17.48 -7.33
C LYS A 6 2.60 -16.55 -6.79
N ASP A 7 2.78 -16.05 -5.57
CA ASP A 7 1.95 -14.99 -4.99
C ASP A 7 2.05 -13.74 -5.88
N PRO A 8 0.94 -13.22 -6.43
CA PRO A 8 0.96 -12.09 -7.36
C PRO A 8 1.28 -10.74 -6.69
N VAL A 9 1.22 -10.67 -5.35
CA VAL A 9 1.51 -9.45 -4.58
C VAL A 9 2.98 -9.39 -4.19
N CYS A 10 3.47 -10.43 -3.52
CA CYS A 10 4.82 -10.43 -2.94
C CYS A 10 5.83 -11.29 -3.68
N HIS A 11 5.41 -12.02 -4.71
CA HIS A 11 6.26 -12.88 -5.54
C HIS A 11 6.84 -14.12 -4.87
N MET A 12 6.39 -14.46 -3.65
CA MET A 12 6.77 -15.71 -2.98
C MET A 12 6.16 -16.96 -3.64
N GLU A 13 6.90 -18.06 -3.63
CA GLU A 13 6.38 -19.37 -4.04
C GLU A 13 5.54 -19.99 -2.93
N VAL A 14 4.31 -20.41 -3.27
CA VAL A 14 3.32 -20.94 -2.32
C VAL A 14 2.59 -22.13 -2.91
N LEU A 15 2.01 -22.99 -2.07
CA LEU A 15 1.10 -24.02 -2.56
C LEU A 15 -0.15 -23.37 -3.15
N GLU A 16 -0.69 -23.93 -4.22
CA GLU A 16 -1.93 -23.45 -4.88
C GLU A 16 -3.16 -23.35 -3.96
N THR A 17 -3.13 -24.07 -2.83
CA THR A 17 -4.20 -24.08 -1.82
C THR A 17 -4.00 -23.06 -0.71
N SER A 18 -2.81 -22.44 -0.60
CA SER A 18 -2.48 -21.47 0.44
C SER A 18 -3.27 -20.17 0.24
N PHE A 19 -4.16 -19.86 1.19
CA PHE A 19 -5.02 -18.68 1.15
C PHE A 19 -5.76 -18.51 -0.18
N ALA A 20 -6.08 -19.62 -0.85
CA ALA A 20 -6.61 -19.59 -2.22
C ALA A 20 -7.86 -18.71 -2.35
N THR A 21 -8.01 -18.10 -3.53
CA THR A 21 -9.18 -17.31 -3.89
C THR A 21 -9.43 -17.38 -5.39
N GLU A 22 -10.70 -17.28 -5.76
CA GLU A 22 -11.10 -17.06 -7.14
C GLU A 22 -11.32 -15.57 -7.38
N TYR A 23 -10.82 -15.06 -8.51
CA TYR A 23 -11.09 -13.69 -8.96
C TYR A 23 -11.16 -13.64 -10.49
N ALA A 24 -12.22 -13.03 -11.04
CA ALA A 24 -12.43 -12.88 -12.48
C ALA A 24 -12.26 -14.20 -13.30
N GLY A 25 -12.60 -15.35 -12.70
CA GLY A 25 -12.46 -16.67 -13.31
C GLY A 25 -11.05 -17.28 -13.25
N GLY A 26 -10.08 -16.60 -12.63
CA GLY A 26 -8.75 -17.12 -12.31
C GLY A 26 -8.65 -17.62 -10.87
N HIS A 27 -7.77 -18.60 -10.64
CA HIS A 27 -7.39 -19.08 -9.30
C HIS A 27 -6.07 -18.42 -8.88
N TYR A 28 -6.03 -17.92 -7.64
CA TYR A 28 -4.86 -17.26 -7.05
C TYR A 28 -4.59 -17.80 -5.65
N ALA A 29 -3.31 -17.87 -5.28
CA ALA A 29 -2.86 -18.28 -3.95
C ALA A 29 -1.89 -17.23 -3.40
N PHE A 30 -1.81 -17.15 -2.06
CA PHE A 30 -1.05 -16.12 -1.38
C PHE A 30 -0.24 -16.70 -0.22
N CYS A 31 0.84 -16.02 0.14
CA CYS A 31 1.70 -16.42 1.26
C CYS A 31 1.07 -16.14 2.62
N SER A 32 0.10 -15.22 2.66
CA SER A 32 -0.54 -14.72 3.87
C SER A 32 -1.93 -14.16 3.56
N ALA A 33 -2.77 -14.04 4.61
CA ALA A 33 -4.05 -13.35 4.53
C ALA A 33 -3.89 -11.88 4.08
N GLN A 34 -2.82 -11.20 4.53
CA GLN A 34 -2.55 -9.81 4.15
C GLN A 34 -2.29 -9.67 2.64
N CYS A 35 -1.53 -10.58 2.02
CA CYS A 35 -1.33 -10.56 0.57
C CYS A 35 -2.65 -10.79 -0.18
N LYS A 36 -3.50 -11.72 0.30
CA LYS A 36 -4.84 -11.92 -0.25
C LYS A 36 -5.69 -10.65 -0.15
N GLU A 37 -5.71 -9.99 1.00
CA GLU A 37 -6.50 -8.78 1.23
C GLU A 37 -6.03 -7.62 0.34
N ARG A 38 -4.72 -7.40 0.23
CA ARG A 38 -4.14 -6.41 -0.70
C ARG A 38 -4.55 -6.67 -2.14
N PHE A 39 -4.48 -7.94 -2.56
CA PHE A 39 -4.92 -8.33 -3.88
C PHE A 39 -6.39 -8.02 -4.09
N LEU A 40 -7.27 -8.42 -3.18
CA LEU A 40 -8.72 -8.20 -3.31
C LEU A 40 -9.11 -6.71 -3.25
N ALA A 41 -8.35 -5.88 -2.55
CA ALA A 41 -8.57 -4.43 -2.50
C ALA A 41 -8.32 -3.77 -3.86
N SER A 42 -7.25 -4.16 -4.56
CA SER A 42 -6.90 -3.59 -5.87
C SER A 42 -6.29 -4.66 -6.81
N PRO A 43 -7.09 -5.60 -7.33
CA PRO A 43 -6.57 -6.76 -8.08
C PRO A 43 -5.78 -6.35 -9.33
N HIS A 44 -6.22 -5.27 -9.99
CA HIS A 44 -5.62 -4.80 -11.24
C HIS A 44 -4.27 -4.11 -11.07
N LEU A 45 -3.79 -3.90 -9.84
CA LEU A 45 -2.38 -3.57 -9.57
C LEU A 45 -1.47 -4.77 -9.83
N TYR A 46 -1.98 -5.98 -9.59
CA TYR A 46 -1.20 -7.21 -9.54
C TYR A 46 -1.46 -8.13 -10.74
N VAL A 47 -2.70 -8.15 -11.24
CA VAL A 47 -3.11 -8.98 -12.38
C VAL A 47 -3.76 -8.16 -13.50
N GLY A 48 -3.22 -8.34 -14.70
CA GLY A 48 -3.70 -7.69 -15.90
C GLY A 48 -4.91 -8.39 -16.54
N PHE A 49 -5.39 -7.83 -17.63
CA PHE A 49 -6.31 -8.49 -18.55
C PHE A 49 -5.54 -9.14 -19.70
N PRO A 50 -6.13 -10.08 -20.47
CA PRO A 50 -5.52 -10.57 -21.69
C PRO A 50 -5.06 -9.42 -22.61
N GLY A 51 -3.76 -9.37 -22.90
CA GLY A 51 -3.14 -8.31 -23.73
C GLY A 51 -2.89 -6.97 -23.00
N ARG A 52 -3.15 -6.87 -21.70
CA ARG A 52 -2.88 -5.68 -20.87
C ARG A 52 -2.30 -6.11 -19.52
N PRO A 53 -0.97 -6.23 -19.39
CA PRO A 53 -0.34 -6.59 -18.11
C PRO A 53 -0.64 -5.54 -17.03
N ALA A 54 -0.63 -5.96 -15.77
CA ALA A 54 -0.82 -5.06 -14.64
C ALA A 54 0.44 -4.23 -14.36
N PRO A 55 0.31 -3.06 -13.68
CA PRO A 55 1.44 -2.21 -13.32
C PRO A 55 2.58 -2.96 -12.61
N ALA A 56 2.25 -3.84 -11.65
CA ALA A 56 3.26 -4.65 -10.95
C ALA A 56 4.01 -5.63 -11.87
N GLN A 57 3.38 -6.08 -12.95
CA GLN A 57 4.01 -6.98 -13.94
C GLN A 57 4.91 -6.22 -14.92
N GLU A 58 4.62 -4.94 -15.18
CA GLU A 58 5.42 -4.08 -16.05
C GLU A 58 6.54 -3.33 -15.29
N GLY A 59 6.63 -3.51 -13.97
CA GLY A 59 7.55 -2.76 -13.12
C GLY A 59 7.20 -1.27 -13.02
N LYS A 60 5.95 -0.91 -13.27
CA LYS A 60 5.44 0.46 -13.13
C LYS A 60 5.11 0.75 -11.67
N GLU A 61 5.49 1.93 -11.21
CA GLU A 61 5.19 2.41 -9.85
C GLU A 61 3.80 3.03 -9.79
N VAL A 62 3.05 2.74 -8.73
CA VAL A 62 1.72 3.36 -8.50
C VAL A 62 1.84 4.32 -7.35
N ILE A 63 2.19 5.57 -7.68
CA ILE A 63 2.46 6.61 -6.70
C ILE A 63 1.16 7.20 -6.17
N LYS A 64 0.95 7.04 -4.86
CA LYS A 64 -0.11 7.69 -4.09
C LYS A 64 0.51 8.76 -3.20
N ARG A 65 -0.28 9.76 -2.82
CA ARG A 65 0.06 10.75 -1.80
C ARG A 65 -0.96 10.68 -0.68
N ARG A 66 -0.46 10.64 0.55
CA ARG A 66 -1.29 10.61 1.74
C ARG A 66 -0.90 11.71 2.70
N ARG A 67 -1.91 12.36 3.26
CA ARG A 67 -1.77 13.44 4.24
C ARG A 67 -2.32 12.99 5.57
N LEU A 68 -1.49 13.05 6.61
CA LEU A 68 -1.83 12.76 7.99
C LEU A 68 -1.80 14.06 8.81
N PHE A 69 -2.76 14.24 9.71
CA PHE A 69 -2.83 15.38 10.63
C PHE A 69 -2.63 14.91 12.07
N LEU A 70 -1.66 15.49 12.75
CA LEU A 70 -1.33 15.24 14.15
C LEU A 70 -2.15 16.16 15.05
N SER A 71 -2.39 15.74 16.30
CA SER A 71 -3.07 16.62 17.27
C SER A 71 -2.21 17.79 17.76
N ALA A 72 -0.91 17.76 17.49
CA ALA A 72 0.06 18.77 17.88
C ALA A 72 1.29 18.67 16.96
N PRO A 73 2.00 19.78 16.70
CA PRO A 73 3.17 19.79 15.84
C PRO A 73 4.32 18.97 16.43
N LEU A 74 5.17 18.47 15.54
CA LEU A 74 6.44 17.84 15.91
C LEU A 74 7.51 18.92 16.11
N ASP A 75 8.39 18.73 17.11
CA ASP A 75 9.62 19.50 17.14
C ASP A 75 10.58 19.06 16.01
N ALA A 76 11.62 19.84 15.77
CA ALA A 76 12.56 19.58 14.67
C ALA A 76 13.26 18.21 14.78
N GLY A 77 13.55 17.73 16.00
CA GLY A 77 14.18 16.43 16.22
C GLY A 77 13.21 15.28 15.94
N GLN A 78 11.97 15.41 16.43
CA GLN A 78 10.89 14.46 16.17
C GLN A 78 10.58 14.35 14.67
N ALA A 79 10.46 15.49 13.98
CA ALA A 79 10.20 15.53 12.55
C ALA A 79 11.31 14.85 11.75
N GLU A 80 12.58 15.12 12.07
CA GLU A 80 13.72 14.50 11.39
C GLU A 80 13.79 12.98 11.64
N GLN A 81 13.50 12.53 12.88
CA GLN A 81 13.46 11.10 13.20
C GLN A 81 12.35 10.38 12.42
N VAL A 82 11.14 10.95 12.38
CA VAL A 82 10.01 10.38 11.62
C VAL A 82 10.33 10.34 10.13
N LYS A 83 10.85 11.45 9.58
CA LYS A 83 11.20 11.57 8.17
C LYS A 83 12.24 10.52 7.76
N ARG A 84 13.34 10.40 8.51
CA ARG A 84 14.40 9.41 8.25
C ARG A 84 13.84 7.99 8.28
N ALA A 85 13.10 7.66 9.32
CA ALA A 85 12.59 6.32 9.54
C ALA A 85 11.55 5.88 8.48
N LEU A 86 10.76 6.82 7.95
CA LEU A 86 9.86 6.55 6.83
C LEU A 86 10.61 6.44 5.50
N LEU A 87 11.58 7.31 5.21
CA LEU A 87 12.37 7.26 3.97
C LEU A 87 13.24 6.00 3.85
N GLU A 88 13.55 5.32 4.96
CA GLU A 88 14.21 4.02 4.95
C GLU A 88 13.29 2.86 4.51
N MET A 89 11.97 3.07 4.48
CA MET A 89 11.03 2.04 4.00
C MET A 89 11.07 1.92 2.48
N MET A 90 11.07 0.69 1.99
CA MET A 90 10.98 0.42 0.55
C MET A 90 9.66 0.97 -0.01
N GLY A 91 9.73 1.80 -1.05
CA GLY A 91 8.55 2.36 -1.73
C GLY A 91 8.08 3.71 -1.20
N ILE A 92 8.73 4.30 -0.20
CA ILE A 92 8.51 5.71 0.17
C ILE A 92 9.41 6.58 -0.73
N HIS A 93 8.81 7.53 -1.44
CA HIS A 93 9.53 8.43 -2.35
C HIS A 93 9.79 9.80 -1.73
N GLU A 94 8.82 10.33 -1.00
CA GLU A 94 8.91 11.66 -0.40
C GLU A 94 8.17 11.69 0.93
N VAL A 95 8.73 12.41 1.90
CA VAL A 95 8.09 12.74 3.16
C VAL A 95 8.35 14.21 3.48
N SER A 96 7.30 14.98 3.65
CA SER A 96 7.35 16.34 4.15
C SER A 96 6.54 16.46 5.44
N ILE A 97 7.08 17.21 6.40
CA ILE A 97 6.44 17.46 7.69
C ILE A 97 6.43 18.97 7.88
N GLU A 98 5.23 19.53 7.96
CA GLU A 98 4.99 20.96 8.13
C GLU A 98 4.03 21.12 9.31
N GLU A 99 4.50 21.75 10.39
CA GLU A 99 3.72 21.93 11.62
C GLU A 99 3.18 20.60 12.17
N ASP A 100 1.87 20.38 12.08
CA ASP A 100 1.13 19.19 12.50
C ASP A 100 0.74 18.27 11.34
N LYS A 101 1.21 18.55 10.11
CA LYS A 101 0.87 17.79 8.91
C LYS A 101 2.07 16.97 8.43
N ILE A 102 1.83 15.68 8.15
CA ILE A 102 2.76 14.78 7.48
C ILE A 102 2.21 14.44 6.11
N GLU A 103 2.94 14.73 5.04
CA GLU A 103 2.62 14.32 3.68
C GLU A 103 3.63 13.27 3.20
N ILE A 104 3.13 12.16 2.67
CA ILE A 104 3.92 11.00 2.25
C ILE A 104 3.55 10.66 0.81
N GLN A 105 4.54 10.58 -0.08
CA GLN A 105 4.39 9.97 -1.40
C GLN A 105 4.97 8.57 -1.39
N TYR A 106 4.22 7.59 -1.85
CA TYR A 106 4.62 6.19 -1.80
C TYR A 106 4.09 5.35 -2.96
N ASP A 107 4.84 4.32 -3.33
CA ASP A 107 4.45 3.29 -4.29
C ASP A 107 3.56 2.25 -3.59
N LEU A 108 2.27 2.26 -3.94
CA LEU A 108 1.25 1.38 -3.39
C LEU A 108 1.56 -0.12 -3.62
N ILE A 109 2.36 -0.44 -4.64
CA ILE A 109 2.77 -1.82 -4.90
C ILE A 109 3.81 -2.27 -3.86
N LYS A 110 4.69 -1.37 -3.40
CA LYS A 110 5.82 -1.70 -2.52
C LYS A 110 5.51 -1.55 -1.03
N VAL A 111 4.64 -0.62 -0.65
CA VAL A 111 4.30 -0.35 0.76
C VAL A 111 2.81 -0.06 0.92
N THR A 112 2.20 -0.60 1.98
CA THR A 112 0.82 -0.28 2.35
C THR A 112 0.72 0.92 3.29
N ALA A 113 -0.45 1.55 3.24
CA ALA A 113 -0.97 2.42 4.27
C ALA A 113 -0.81 1.88 5.70
N GLU A 114 -1.09 0.58 5.92
CA GLU A 114 -0.97 -0.08 7.22
C GLU A 114 0.49 -0.20 7.67
N GLN A 115 1.41 -0.59 6.79
CA GLN A 115 2.83 -0.66 7.12
C GLN A 115 3.41 0.73 7.47
N ILE A 116 2.97 1.78 6.79
CA ILE A 116 3.33 3.17 7.14
C ILE A 116 2.78 3.52 8.53
N ALA A 117 1.54 3.14 8.81
CA ALA A 117 0.90 3.35 10.10
C ALA A 117 1.64 2.65 11.24
N ASP A 118 1.98 1.38 11.05
CA ASP A 118 2.72 0.57 12.02
C ASP A 118 4.11 1.15 12.27
N LYS A 119 4.80 1.60 11.22
CA LYS A 119 6.10 2.26 11.36
C LYS A 119 5.99 3.54 12.17
N LEU A 120 4.98 4.37 11.91
CA LEU A 120 4.71 5.58 12.70
C LEU A 120 4.38 5.24 14.16
N ALA A 121 3.54 4.24 14.40
CA ALA A 121 3.22 3.79 15.75
C ALA A 121 4.47 3.32 16.50
N LEU A 122 5.35 2.55 15.84
CA LEU A 122 6.63 2.09 16.38
C LEU A 122 7.55 3.26 16.74
N ILE A 123 7.77 4.19 15.80
CA ILE A 123 8.68 5.34 16.01
C ILE A 123 8.27 6.11 17.25
N GLY A 124 7.00 6.43 17.40
CA GLY A 124 6.64 7.27 18.54
C GLY A 124 6.34 6.55 19.84
N ALA A 125 6.33 5.22 19.86
CA ALA A 125 6.60 4.51 21.11
C ALA A 125 8.01 4.85 21.65
N GLU A 126 8.97 5.17 20.79
CA GLU A 126 10.32 5.61 21.16
C GLU A 126 10.37 7.13 21.49
N LEU A 127 9.44 7.94 20.96
CA LEU A 127 9.40 9.39 21.17
C LEU A 127 8.78 9.81 22.52
N GLY A 128 8.12 8.90 23.24
CA GLY A 128 7.64 9.12 24.62
C GLY A 128 6.15 9.44 24.77
N GLU A 129 5.76 9.80 26.00
CA GLU A 129 4.36 10.00 26.39
C GLU A 129 3.72 11.18 25.62
N GLY A 130 2.62 10.90 24.93
CA GLY A 130 1.85 11.86 24.13
C GLY A 130 1.82 11.57 22.63
N TRP A 131 2.69 10.70 22.11
CA TRP A 131 2.65 10.30 20.70
C TRP A 131 1.37 9.59 20.29
N MET A 132 0.91 8.64 21.10
CA MET A 132 -0.32 7.88 20.82
C MET A 132 -1.54 8.81 20.75
N ASP A 133 -1.60 9.86 21.57
CA ASP A 133 -2.71 10.82 21.51
C ASP A 133 -2.61 11.73 20.28
N ARG A 134 -1.38 12.06 19.84
CA ARG A 134 -1.12 12.78 18.58
C ARG A 134 -1.52 11.98 17.34
N LEU A 135 -1.26 10.67 17.33
CA LEU A 135 -1.60 9.78 16.22
C LEU A 135 -3.07 9.34 16.20
N LYS A 136 -3.74 9.21 17.36
CA LYS A 136 -5.15 8.75 17.41
C LYS A 136 -6.05 9.60 16.51
N LEU A 137 -5.85 10.91 16.43
CA LEU A 137 -6.63 11.78 15.54
C LEU A 137 -6.25 11.66 14.07
N ALA A 138 -4.98 11.35 13.76
CA ALA A 138 -4.52 11.10 12.41
C ALA A 138 -5.21 9.88 11.79
N PHE A 139 -5.48 8.82 12.57
CA PHE A 139 -6.16 7.63 12.07
C PHE A 139 -7.69 7.73 12.09
N ILE A 140 -8.27 8.58 12.94
CA ILE A 140 -9.72 8.76 13.06
C ILE A 140 -10.27 9.69 11.98
N ASN A 141 -9.52 10.72 11.57
CA ASN A 141 -9.93 11.59 10.49
C ASN A 141 -9.48 11.00 9.15
N ASN A 142 -10.46 10.76 8.29
CA ASN A 142 -10.32 10.23 6.93
C ASN A 142 -9.11 10.86 6.21
N LEU A 143 -8.06 10.07 6.07
CA LEU A 143 -6.79 10.44 5.46
C LEU A 143 -7.01 10.55 3.96
N GLU A 144 -7.06 11.77 3.42
CA GLU A 144 -7.21 11.99 1.97
C GLU A 144 -6.04 11.33 1.23
N GLU A 145 -6.35 10.22 0.55
CA GLU A 145 -5.46 9.58 -0.42
C GLU A 145 -5.72 10.23 -1.78
N ILE A 146 -4.67 10.86 -2.32
CA ILE A 146 -4.70 11.46 -3.65
C ILE A 146 -3.87 10.58 -4.57
N GLU A 147 -4.47 10.09 -5.64
CA GLU A 147 -3.76 9.36 -6.67
C GLU A 147 -2.97 10.35 -7.53
N ILE A 148 -1.64 10.24 -7.52
CA ILE A 148 -0.79 11.09 -8.36
C ILE A 148 -0.65 10.48 -9.75
N ASN A 149 -0.54 9.14 -9.81
CA ASN A 149 -0.47 8.37 -11.05
C ASN A 149 -1.41 7.16 -10.97
N SER A 150 -2.65 7.29 -11.46
CA SER A 150 -3.59 6.16 -11.58
C SER A 150 -3.20 5.31 -12.79
N LEU A 151 -2.26 4.38 -12.60
CA LEU A 151 -1.91 3.38 -13.62
C LEU A 151 -2.72 2.09 -13.46
N GLU A 152 -3.69 2.06 -12.54
CA GLU A 152 -4.62 0.95 -12.40
C GLU A 152 -5.33 0.69 -13.73
N VAL A 153 -5.32 -0.57 -14.17
CA VAL A 153 -5.99 -0.95 -15.42
C VAL A 153 -7.49 -0.96 -15.18
N GLU A 154 -8.16 0.16 -15.46
CA GLU A 154 -9.61 0.24 -15.39
C GLU A 154 -10.27 -0.65 -16.46
N LYS A 155 -11.31 -1.38 -16.05
CA LYS A 155 -12.18 -2.12 -16.96
C LYS A 155 -13.02 -1.12 -17.76
N ARG A 156 -12.52 -0.70 -18.93
CA ARG A 156 -13.38 -0.03 -19.93
C ARG A 156 -14.35 -1.08 -20.47
N ASP A 157 -15.61 -1.04 -20.04
CA ASP A 157 -16.69 -1.82 -20.64
C ASP A 157 -16.78 -1.46 -22.13
N GLY A 158 -16.25 -2.34 -22.97
CA GLY A 158 -16.06 -2.06 -24.39
C GLY A 158 -15.52 -3.25 -25.16
N PHE A 159 -15.95 -4.46 -24.83
CA PHE A 159 -15.85 -5.59 -25.75
C PHE A 159 -17.20 -6.30 -25.82
N HIS A 160 -17.96 -5.91 -26.84
CA HIS A 160 -19.10 -6.66 -27.33
C HIS A 160 -18.55 -7.95 -27.94
N TYR A 161 -18.80 -9.09 -27.30
CA TYR A 161 -18.54 -10.39 -27.93
C TYR A 161 -19.61 -10.62 -28.99
N PRO A 162 -19.28 -10.75 -30.29
CA PRO A 162 -20.24 -11.28 -31.23
C PRO A 162 -20.49 -12.75 -30.91
N LEU A 163 -21.77 -13.12 -30.96
CA LEU A 163 -22.29 -14.49 -30.86
C LEU A 163 -21.66 -15.43 -31.89
#